data_AF-A0A3A2Z4P4-F1
#
_entry.id   AF-A0A3A2Z4P4-F1
#
_cell.length_a   1.000
_cell.length_b   1.000
_cell.length_c   1.000
_cell.angle_alpha   90.00
_cell.angle_beta   90.00
_cell.angle_gamma   90.00
#
_symmetry.space_group_name_H-M   'P 1'
#
loop_
_entity.id
_entity.type
_entity.pdbx_description
1 polymer ?
#
loop_
_entity_poly.entity_id
_entity_poly.type
_entity_poly.pdbx_seq_one_letter_code
_entity_poly.pdbx_strand_id
1 'polypeptide(L)'
;MGHVDHGKTTILDWLRKSSVVASEHGGITQHIGAFSVAMPSGKMITFLDTPGHKAFLEMRRRGADVTDIVVLVVAVDDSVKPQTIEAIKHAASSKVPIIVAISKIDKPGITTERVKQDLSSHSIHVEDYGGDIQAIGVSGKTGQGMLELEEAIITLSKVLDYRADNTGNVEGWVIEASTKTYGRVATALIRRGTLRPGDIVVASTTWARVRTLRNEAGVAVDEATLGTPVEIDSWREQPVAGTEILQAPNEQKAKDVIEARRERSKTKKLGEDTSAIKKARATY
;
A
#
# COMPACT_ATOMS: atom_id res chain seq x y z
N MET A 1 -2.41 -8.75 -0.30
CA MET A 1 -1.79 -9.37 0.91
C MET A 1 -1.93 -10.89 0.86
N GLY A 2 -1.17 -11.65 1.67
CA GLY A 2 -1.26 -13.12 1.72
C GLY A 2 0.08 -13.80 2.04
N HIS A 3 0.04 -15.10 2.29
CA HIS A 3 1.23 -15.89 2.65
C HIS A 3 2.29 -15.93 1.53
N VAL A 4 3.54 -16.18 1.90
CA VAL A 4 4.63 -16.42 0.95
C VAL A 4 4.23 -17.53 -0.04
N ASP A 5 4.64 -17.38 -1.31
CA ASP A 5 4.35 -18.32 -2.40
C ASP A 5 2.88 -18.59 -2.72
N HIS A 6 1.97 -17.77 -2.22
CA HIS A 6 0.57 -17.78 -2.63
C HIS A 6 0.33 -17.07 -3.99
N GLY A 7 1.38 -16.69 -4.73
CA GLY A 7 1.23 -16.15 -6.08
C GLY A 7 0.85 -14.66 -6.17
N LYS A 8 1.05 -13.87 -5.10
CA LYS A 8 0.86 -12.41 -5.12
C LYS A 8 1.61 -11.74 -6.28
N THR A 9 2.92 -11.95 -6.37
CA THR A 9 3.76 -11.38 -7.43
C THR A 9 3.33 -11.88 -8.81
N THR A 10 2.92 -13.15 -8.95
CA THR A 10 2.43 -13.68 -10.23
C THR A 10 1.13 -13.01 -10.70
N ILE A 11 0.20 -12.75 -9.78
CA ILE A 11 -1.04 -11.99 -10.07
C ILE A 11 -0.69 -10.57 -10.51
N LEU A 12 0.22 -9.91 -9.77
CA LEU A 12 0.67 -8.55 -10.09
C LEU A 12 1.41 -8.47 -11.42
N ASP A 13 2.27 -9.45 -11.74
CA ASP A 13 2.99 -9.53 -13.01
C ASP A 13 2.02 -9.70 -14.19
N TRP A 14 0.96 -10.49 -14.00
CA TRP A 14 -0.10 -10.63 -15.01
C TRP A 14 -0.81 -9.28 -15.22
N LEU A 15 -1.22 -8.61 -14.14
CA LEU A 15 -1.87 -7.30 -14.21
C LEU A 15 -0.97 -6.26 -14.88
N ARG A 16 0.32 -6.25 -14.55
CA ARG A 16 1.31 -5.37 -15.22
C ARG A 16 1.41 -5.66 -16.71
N LYS A 17 1.58 -6.92 -17.11
CA LYS A 17 1.72 -7.32 -18.53
C LYS A 17 0.46 -7.08 -19.34
N SER A 18 -0.72 -7.17 -18.72
CA SER A 18 -1.99 -6.84 -19.35
C SER A 18 -2.15 -5.32 -19.58
N SER A 19 -1.44 -4.49 -18.81
CA SER A 19 -1.30 -3.06 -19.05
C SER A 19 -0.37 -2.79 -20.23
N VAL A 20 -0.70 -1.80 -21.05
CA VAL A 20 0.03 -1.38 -22.27
C VAL A 20 1.46 -0.86 -21.98
N VAL A 21 1.92 -0.85 -20.72
CA VAL A 21 3.14 -0.17 -20.26
C VAL A 21 4.27 -1.12 -19.81
N ALA A 22 4.09 -2.45 -19.83
CA ALA A 22 5.07 -3.31 -19.18
C ALA A 22 6.34 -3.63 -20.00
N SER A 23 7.48 -3.14 -19.52
CA SER A 23 8.79 -3.76 -19.72
C SER A 23 9.54 -3.87 -18.39
N GLU A 24 9.30 -4.93 -17.60
CA GLU A 24 10.35 -5.58 -16.81
C GLU A 24 9.92 -6.93 -16.18
N HIS A 25 10.92 -7.77 -15.90
CA HIS A 25 10.80 -9.19 -15.57
C HIS A 25 10.85 -9.48 -14.06
N GLY A 26 10.13 -10.52 -13.65
CA GLY A 26 9.85 -10.89 -12.26
C GLY A 26 11.07 -11.34 -11.43
N GLY A 27 11.06 -10.88 -10.18
CA GLY A 27 11.86 -11.33 -9.04
C GLY A 27 11.04 -11.25 -7.75
N ILE A 28 11.60 -11.69 -6.62
CA ILE A 28 10.92 -11.66 -5.31
C ILE A 28 10.72 -10.21 -4.81
N THR A 29 9.50 -9.86 -4.37
CA THR A 29 9.18 -8.53 -3.82
C THR A 29 9.82 -8.34 -2.44
N GLN A 30 10.85 -7.50 -2.34
CA GLN A 30 11.54 -7.16 -1.08
C GLN A 30 11.17 -5.77 -0.52
N HIS A 31 10.54 -4.93 -1.35
CA HIS A 31 10.21 -3.53 -1.09
C HIS A 31 8.71 -3.30 -1.33
N ILE A 32 8.09 -2.25 -0.78
CA ILE A 32 6.69 -1.95 -1.13
C ILE A 32 6.70 -1.26 -2.49
N GLY A 33 6.34 -2.01 -3.53
CA GLY A 33 6.12 -1.45 -4.86
C GLY A 33 4.71 -0.87 -4.96
N ALA A 34 4.58 0.35 -5.44
CA ALA A 34 3.29 0.92 -5.83
C ALA A 34 3.29 1.07 -7.35
N PHE A 35 2.25 0.57 -8.02
CA PHE A 35 2.14 0.71 -9.45
C PHE A 35 0.69 0.87 -9.92
N SER A 36 0.48 1.57 -11.03
CA SER A 36 -0.86 1.85 -11.56
C SER A 36 -1.13 1.10 -12.85
N VAL A 37 -2.27 0.43 -12.91
CA VAL A 37 -2.71 -0.36 -14.06
C VAL A 37 -3.94 0.30 -14.66
N ALA A 38 -3.88 0.57 -15.96
CA ALA A 38 -5.03 1.00 -16.73
C ALA A 38 -5.90 -0.21 -17.05
N MET A 39 -7.10 -0.24 -16.51
CA MET A 39 -8.07 -1.31 -16.77
C MET A 39 -8.70 -1.14 -18.16
N PRO A 40 -9.17 -2.23 -18.80
CA PRO A 40 -9.93 -2.14 -20.06
C PRO A 40 -11.16 -1.22 -19.98
N SER A 41 -11.72 -1.06 -18.78
CA SER A 41 -12.83 -0.13 -18.51
C SER A 41 -12.44 1.35 -18.55
N GLY A 42 -11.16 1.69 -18.77
CA GLY A 42 -10.62 3.05 -18.72
C GLY A 42 -10.35 3.57 -17.30
N LYS A 43 -10.65 2.78 -16.27
CA LYS A 43 -10.33 3.12 -14.87
C LYS A 43 -8.88 2.79 -14.55
N MET A 44 -8.27 3.59 -13.67
CA MET A 44 -6.94 3.32 -13.12
C MET A 44 -7.07 2.64 -11.76
N ILE A 45 -6.32 1.57 -11.53
CA ILE A 45 -6.19 0.93 -10.22
C ILE A 45 -4.72 0.96 -9.80
N THR A 46 -4.47 1.44 -8.59
CA THR A 46 -3.12 1.44 -8.02
C THR A 46 -2.97 0.29 -7.04
N PHE A 47 -2.02 -0.60 -7.33
CA PHE A 47 -1.70 -1.75 -6.52
C PHE A 47 -0.49 -1.46 -5.63
N LEU A 48 -0.61 -1.81 -4.35
CA LEU A 48 0.51 -1.85 -3.42
C LEU A 48 0.94 -3.31 -3.21
N ASP A 49 2.15 -3.63 -3.68
CA ASP A 49 2.75 -4.95 -3.46
C ASP A 49 3.47 -4.98 -2.10
N THR A 50 2.88 -5.68 -1.14
CA THR A 50 3.45 -5.83 0.21
C THR A 50 4.23 -7.15 0.33
N PRO A 51 5.46 -7.15 0.85
CA PRO A 51 6.20 -8.38 1.13
C PRO A 51 5.45 -9.34 2.08
N GLY A 52 5.52 -10.64 1.79
CA GLY A 52 4.82 -11.68 2.56
C GLY A 52 5.52 -12.13 3.84
N HIS A 53 6.83 -11.89 3.99
CA HIS A 53 7.61 -12.43 5.11
C HIS A 53 7.18 -11.84 6.47
N LYS A 54 7.34 -12.60 7.57
CA LYS A 54 6.95 -12.17 8.93
C LYS A 54 7.67 -10.90 9.39
N ALA A 55 8.90 -10.69 8.91
CA ALA A 55 9.73 -9.53 9.23
C ALA A 55 9.15 -8.19 8.74
N PHE A 56 8.14 -8.20 7.86
CA PHE A 56 7.55 -7.00 7.24
C PHE A 56 6.15 -6.67 7.77
N LEU A 57 5.89 -6.97 9.05
CA LEU A 57 4.59 -6.74 9.69
C LEU A 57 4.18 -5.24 9.64
N GLU A 58 5.12 -4.34 9.92
CA GLU A 58 4.86 -2.89 9.84
C GLU A 58 4.58 -2.42 8.40
N MET A 59 5.15 -3.08 7.39
CA MET A 59 4.82 -2.79 5.98
C MET A 59 3.39 -3.19 5.65
N ARG A 60 2.90 -4.33 6.14
CA ARG A 60 1.51 -4.76 5.92
C ARG A 60 0.50 -3.87 6.63
N ARG A 61 0.78 -3.48 7.89
CA ARG A 61 -0.08 -2.54 8.62
C ARG A 61 -0.20 -1.21 7.87
N ARG A 62 0.93 -0.64 7.44
CA ARG A 62 0.95 0.59 6.63
C ARG A 62 0.20 0.43 5.31
N GLY A 63 0.40 -0.70 4.63
CA GLY A 63 -0.33 -1.02 3.41
C GLY A 63 -1.84 -0.98 3.63
N ALA A 64 -2.33 -1.64 4.70
CA ALA A 64 -3.76 -1.63 5.03
C ALA A 64 -4.26 -0.21 5.32
N ASP A 65 -3.54 0.58 6.12
CA ASP A 65 -3.99 1.94 6.51
C ASP A 65 -4.07 2.91 5.32
N VAL A 66 -3.34 2.64 4.23
CA VAL A 66 -3.25 3.50 3.04
C VAL A 66 -4.14 3.00 1.89
N THR A 67 -4.61 1.75 1.92
CA THR A 67 -5.42 1.16 0.85
C THR A 67 -6.92 1.26 1.08
N ASP A 68 -7.65 1.43 0.00
CA ASP A 68 -9.11 1.38 -0.01
C ASP A 68 -9.66 -0.05 0.06
N ILE A 69 -8.99 -1.02 -0.57
CA ILE A 69 -9.42 -2.43 -0.65
C ILE A 69 -8.21 -3.34 -0.46
N VAL A 70 -8.36 -4.40 0.33
CA VAL A 70 -7.34 -5.45 0.49
C VAL A 70 -7.71 -6.67 -0.35
N VAL A 71 -6.88 -6.99 -1.34
CA VAL A 71 -6.95 -8.29 -2.04
C VAL A 71 -6.17 -9.34 -1.23
N LEU A 72 -6.87 -10.28 -0.62
CA LEU A 72 -6.30 -11.40 0.15
C LEU A 72 -6.06 -12.59 -0.78
N VAL A 73 -4.79 -12.90 -1.04
CA VAL A 73 -4.39 -13.99 -1.92
C VAL A 73 -4.15 -15.27 -1.11
N VAL A 74 -4.93 -16.31 -1.42
CA VAL A 74 -4.85 -17.62 -0.77
C VAL A 74 -4.67 -18.69 -1.83
N ALA A 75 -3.56 -19.44 -1.79
CA ALA A 75 -3.37 -20.47 -2.79
C ALA A 75 -4.20 -21.71 -2.51
N VAL A 76 -4.77 -22.27 -3.57
CA VAL A 76 -5.71 -23.39 -3.47
C VAL A 76 -5.05 -24.68 -2.98
N ASP A 77 -3.74 -24.84 -3.20
CA ASP A 77 -2.95 -25.98 -2.74
C ASP A 77 -2.58 -25.92 -1.25
N ASP A 78 -2.53 -24.72 -0.68
CA ASP A 78 -1.98 -24.46 0.66
C ASP A 78 -3.04 -24.04 1.69
N SER A 79 -4.12 -23.42 1.23
CA SER A 79 -5.18 -22.83 2.04
C SER A 79 -4.69 -21.75 3.02
N VAL A 80 -5.48 -21.45 4.07
CA VAL A 80 -5.20 -20.40 5.05
C VAL A 80 -3.95 -20.77 5.88
N LYS A 81 -2.96 -19.86 5.88
CA LYS A 81 -1.70 -19.99 6.63
C LYS A 81 -1.57 -18.86 7.66
N PRO A 82 -0.61 -18.93 8.61
CA PRO A 82 -0.45 -17.91 9.65
C PRO A 82 -0.33 -16.46 9.13
N GLN A 83 0.36 -16.23 8.01
CA GLN A 83 0.47 -14.89 7.42
C GLN A 83 -0.83 -14.42 6.76
N THR A 84 -1.68 -15.34 6.28
CA THR A 84 -3.04 -15.02 5.82
C THR A 84 -3.88 -14.54 7.00
N ILE A 85 -3.79 -15.23 8.15
CA ILE A 85 -4.50 -14.85 9.39
C ILE A 85 -4.03 -13.48 9.88
N GLU A 86 -2.73 -13.19 9.83
CA GLU A 86 -2.20 -11.86 10.14
C GLU A 86 -2.77 -10.80 9.19
N ALA A 87 -2.80 -11.06 7.88
CA ALA A 87 -3.37 -10.14 6.90
C ALA A 87 -4.86 -9.86 7.15
N ILE A 88 -5.64 -10.88 7.51
CA ILE A 88 -7.05 -10.75 7.90
C ILE A 88 -7.19 -9.81 9.11
N LYS A 89 -6.36 -10.01 10.15
CA LYS A 89 -6.37 -9.15 11.34
C LYS A 89 -6.04 -7.70 11.01
N HIS A 90 -5.07 -7.45 10.13
CA HIS A 90 -4.70 -6.10 9.73
C HIS A 90 -5.84 -5.40 8.99
N ALA A 91 -6.41 -6.05 7.97
CA ALA A 91 -7.54 -5.50 7.22
C ALA A 91 -8.74 -5.21 8.13
N ALA A 92 -9.08 -6.12 9.05
CA ALA A 92 -10.13 -5.91 10.04
C ALA A 92 -9.81 -4.74 10.98
N SER A 93 -8.57 -4.62 11.47
CA SER A 93 -8.18 -3.52 12.37
C SER A 93 -8.20 -2.15 11.71
N SER A 94 -7.87 -2.08 10.41
CA SER A 94 -7.89 -0.87 9.61
C SER A 94 -9.27 -0.60 9.00
N LYS A 95 -10.26 -1.49 9.23
CA LYS A 95 -11.63 -1.42 8.67
C LYS A 95 -11.65 -1.33 7.14
N VAL A 96 -10.72 -2.04 6.50
CA VAL A 96 -10.60 -2.07 5.05
C VAL A 96 -11.32 -3.31 4.52
N PRO A 97 -12.24 -3.16 3.55
CA PRO A 97 -12.95 -4.30 2.98
C PRO A 97 -12.00 -5.23 2.22
N ILE A 98 -12.35 -6.52 2.21
CA ILE A 98 -11.50 -7.59 1.68
C ILE A 98 -12.16 -8.21 0.46
N ILE A 99 -11.37 -8.47 -0.58
CA ILE A 99 -11.70 -9.40 -1.66
C ILE A 99 -10.72 -10.57 -1.59
N VAL A 100 -11.21 -11.80 -1.67
CA VAL A 100 -10.37 -12.99 -1.65
C VAL A 100 -10.08 -13.45 -3.08
N ALA A 101 -8.79 -13.55 -3.40
CA ALA A 101 -8.30 -14.17 -4.62
C ALA A 101 -7.74 -15.56 -4.30
N ILE A 102 -8.48 -16.61 -4.67
CA ILE A 102 -8.05 -18.00 -4.51
C ILE A 102 -7.12 -18.33 -5.68
N SER A 103 -5.81 -18.33 -5.46
CA SER A 103 -4.81 -18.44 -6.51
C SER A 103 -4.45 -19.89 -6.86
N LYS A 104 -3.79 -20.07 -8.02
CA LYS A 104 -3.28 -21.35 -8.55
C LYS A 104 -4.37 -22.37 -8.94
N ILE A 105 -5.53 -21.89 -9.41
CA ILE A 105 -6.62 -22.76 -9.87
C ILE A 105 -6.28 -23.57 -11.14
N ASP A 106 -5.16 -23.24 -11.80
CA ASP A 106 -4.63 -23.96 -12.97
C ASP A 106 -4.11 -25.36 -12.63
N LYS A 107 -3.93 -25.69 -11.34
CA LYS A 107 -3.42 -26.99 -10.93
C LYS A 107 -4.49 -28.08 -11.02
N PRO A 108 -4.16 -29.27 -11.54
CA PRO A 108 -5.12 -30.36 -11.69
C PRO A 108 -5.53 -30.94 -10.33
N GLY A 109 -6.80 -31.34 -10.22
CA GLY A 109 -7.32 -32.05 -9.05
C GLY A 109 -7.49 -31.20 -7.78
N ILE A 110 -7.56 -29.86 -7.92
CA ILE A 110 -7.75 -28.97 -6.77
C ILE A 110 -9.16 -28.36 -6.76
N THR A 111 -9.72 -28.20 -5.57
CA THR A 111 -11.07 -27.70 -5.25
C THR A 111 -10.95 -26.44 -4.39
N THR A 112 -11.75 -25.41 -4.70
CA THR A 112 -11.73 -24.13 -3.95
C THR A 112 -12.49 -24.22 -2.63
N GLU A 113 -13.32 -25.25 -2.49
CA GLU A 113 -14.25 -25.47 -1.38
C GLU A 113 -13.51 -25.55 -0.04
N ARG A 114 -12.36 -26.24 -0.01
CA ARG A 114 -11.52 -26.32 1.19
C ARG A 114 -11.05 -24.94 1.65
N VAL A 115 -10.61 -24.09 0.73
CA VAL A 115 -10.14 -22.73 1.04
C VAL A 115 -11.29 -21.90 1.61
N LYS A 116 -12.47 -21.99 1.01
CA LYS A 116 -13.67 -21.26 1.47
C LYS A 116 -14.08 -21.68 2.89
N GLN A 117 -14.02 -22.98 3.21
CA GLN A 117 -14.29 -23.49 4.56
C GLN A 117 -13.25 -23.00 5.58
N ASP A 118 -11.97 -23.04 5.23
CA ASP A 118 -10.89 -22.58 6.10
C ASP A 118 -10.99 -21.06 6.34
N LEU A 119 -11.40 -20.27 5.34
CA LEU A 119 -11.65 -18.83 5.46
C LEU A 119 -12.80 -18.53 6.42
N SER A 120 -13.92 -19.27 6.31
CA SER A 120 -15.07 -19.10 7.21
C SER A 120 -14.69 -19.38 8.68
N SER A 121 -13.78 -20.33 8.92
CA SER A 121 -13.26 -20.63 10.26
C SER A 121 -12.44 -19.46 10.86
N HIS A 122 -11.97 -18.52 10.04
CA HIS A 122 -11.20 -17.34 10.43
C HIS A 122 -11.99 -16.05 10.27
N SER A 123 -13.33 -16.11 10.37
CA SER A 123 -14.24 -14.96 10.28
C SER A 123 -14.21 -14.23 8.93
N ILE A 124 -13.83 -14.93 7.86
CA ILE A 124 -13.98 -14.47 6.48
C ILE A 124 -15.16 -15.22 5.88
N HIS A 125 -16.34 -14.61 5.93
CA HIS A 125 -17.58 -15.21 5.42
C HIS A 125 -17.73 -14.88 3.93
N VAL A 126 -17.52 -15.89 3.08
CA VAL A 126 -17.60 -15.72 1.63
C VAL A 126 -19.04 -15.77 1.12
N GLU A 127 -19.33 -15.11 0.00
CA GLU A 127 -20.67 -15.00 -0.59
C GLU A 127 -21.38 -16.36 -0.80
N ASP A 128 -20.64 -17.39 -1.22
CA ASP A 128 -21.21 -18.74 -1.43
C ASP A 128 -21.85 -19.37 -0.18
N TYR A 129 -21.44 -18.91 1.00
CA TYR A 129 -21.96 -19.36 2.30
C TYR A 129 -22.85 -18.28 2.95
N GLY A 130 -23.34 -17.31 2.17
CA GLY A 130 -24.23 -16.24 2.64
C GLY A 130 -23.50 -15.07 3.31
N GLY A 131 -22.18 -14.96 3.12
CA GLY A 131 -21.39 -13.81 3.57
C GLY A 131 -21.38 -12.65 2.58
N ASP A 132 -20.54 -11.66 2.86
CA ASP A 132 -20.37 -10.42 2.09
C ASP A 132 -19.01 -10.32 1.37
N ILE A 133 -18.12 -11.31 1.58
CA ILE A 133 -16.77 -11.30 1.02
C ILE A 133 -16.73 -12.08 -0.29
N GLN A 134 -16.39 -11.40 -1.37
CA GLN A 134 -16.18 -12.02 -2.68
C GLN A 134 -14.96 -12.94 -2.67
N ALA A 135 -15.12 -14.18 -3.13
CA ALA A 135 -14.05 -15.16 -3.24
C ALA A 135 -13.94 -15.68 -4.67
N ILE A 136 -12.91 -15.23 -5.38
CA ILE A 136 -12.74 -15.42 -6.81
C ILE A 136 -11.55 -16.34 -7.08
N GLY A 137 -11.77 -17.40 -7.85
CA GLY A 137 -10.70 -18.30 -8.29
C GLY A 137 -9.88 -17.65 -9.39
N VAL A 138 -8.56 -17.56 -9.21
CA VAL A 138 -7.65 -16.91 -10.17
C VAL A 138 -6.40 -17.71 -10.46
N SER A 139 -5.88 -17.56 -11.67
CA SER A 139 -4.53 -17.98 -12.04
C SER A 139 -3.78 -16.86 -12.72
N GLY A 140 -2.79 -16.29 -12.03
CA GLY A 140 -1.87 -15.33 -12.65
C GLY A 140 -0.98 -15.93 -13.74
N LYS A 141 -0.96 -17.27 -13.90
CA LYS A 141 -0.22 -17.93 -14.99
C LYS A 141 -1.03 -18.00 -16.28
N THR A 142 -2.28 -18.46 -16.18
CA THR A 142 -3.16 -18.64 -17.35
C THR A 142 -4.01 -17.41 -17.64
N GLY A 143 -4.16 -16.51 -16.68
CA GLY A 143 -5.10 -15.38 -16.74
C GLY A 143 -6.53 -15.74 -16.36
N GLN A 144 -6.82 -17.01 -16.05
CA GLN A 144 -8.16 -17.44 -15.67
C GLN A 144 -8.65 -16.68 -14.42
N GLY A 145 -9.87 -16.16 -14.46
CA GLY A 145 -10.51 -15.43 -13.36
C GLY A 145 -9.92 -14.05 -13.04
N MET A 146 -8.88 -13.62 -13.76
CA MET A 146 -8.23 -12.33 -13.50
C MET A 146 -9.14 -11.14 -13.86
N LEU A 147 -9.90 -11.24 -14.96
CA LEU A 147 -10.90 -10.23 -15.32
C LEU A 147 -12.03 -10.14 -14.30
N GLU A 148 -12.51 -11.28 -13.80
CA GLU A 148 -13.53 -11.33 -12.73
C GLU A 148 -13.01 -10.65 -11.45
N LEU A 149 -11.74 -10.86 -11.10
CA LEU A 149 -11.11 -10.18 -9.97
C LEU A 149 -11.05 -8.66 -10.18
N GLU A 150 -10.71 -8.19 -11.37
CA GLU A 150 -10.71 -6.76 -11.71
C GLU A 150 -12.11 -6.15 -11.60
N GLU A 151 -13.12 -6.82 -12.16
CA GLU A 151 -14.51 -6.38 -12.12
C GLU A 151 -15.04 -6.30 -10.68
N ALA A 152 -14.68 -7.27 -9.84
CA ALA A 152 -15.03 -7.27 -8.42
C ALA A 152 -14.42 -6.08 -7.68
N ILE A 153 -13.12 -5.80 -7.89
CA ILE A 153 -12.45 -4.62 -7.30
C ILE A 153 -13.14 -3.32 -7.73
N ILE A 154 -13.45 -3.18 -9.02
CA ILE A 154 -14.12 -2.00 -9.55
C ILE A 154 -15.54 -1.85 -8.99
N THR A 155 -16.25 -2.96 -8.83
CA THR A 155 -17.63 -2.98 -8.32
C THR A 155 -17.65 -2.58 -6.85
N LEU A 156 -16.78 -3.19 -6.04
CA LEU A 156 -16.64 -2.84 -4.62
C LEU A 156 -16.25 -1.37 -4.44
N SER A 157 -15.31 -0.87 -5.25
CA SER A 157 -14.93 0.56 -5.26
C SER A 157 -16.13 1.49 -5.53
N LYS A 158 -17.05 1.12 -6.44
CA LYS A 158 -18.26 1.92 -6.72
C LYS A 158 -19.25 1.89 -5.56
N VAL A 159 -19.40 0.73 -4.90
CA VAL A 159 -20.31 0.58 -3.74
C VAL A 159 -19.83 1.43 -2.57
N LEU A 160 -18.52 1.52 -2.36
CA LEU A 160 -17.92 2.29 -1.28
C LEU A 160 -17.92 3.80 -1.52
N ASP A 161 -18.15 4.25 -2.76
CA ASP A 161 -18.22 5.66 -3.19
C ASP A 161 -17.06 6.51 -2.65
N TYR A 162 -15.83 6.06 -2.88
CA TYR A 162 -14.64 6.82 -2.49
C TYR A 162 -14.57 8.15 -3.24
N ARG A 163 -14.45 9.25 -2.48
CA ARG A 163 -14.37 10.61 -2.99
C ARG A 163 -13.11 11.29 -2.47
N ALA A 164 -12.46 12.06 -3.33
CA ALA A 164 -11.33 12.89 -2.96
C ALA A 164 -11.35 14.21 -3.75
N ASP A 165 -10.82 15.25 -3.13
CA ASP A 165 -10.68 16.58 -3.71
C ASP A 165 -9.37 16.66 -4.51
N ASN A 166 -9.47 17.00 -5.79
CA ASN A 166 -8.34 17.09 -6.72
C ASN A 166 -7.74 18.51 -6.83
N THR A 167 -8.35 19.53 -6.20
CA THR A 167 -7.93 20.94 -6.33
C THR A 167 -7.29 21.52 -5.08
N GLY A 168 -7.52 20.90 -3.92
CA GLY A 168 -6.97 21.34 -2.65
C GLY A 168 -5.47 21.08 -2.49
N ASN A 169 -4.95 21.46 -1.32
CA ASN A 169 -3.57 21.19 -0.93
C ASN A 169 -3.27 19.68 -0.97
N VAL A 170 -2.04 19.35 -1.35
CA VAL A 170 -1.60 17.96 -1.44
C VAL A 170 -1.55 17.31 -0.06
N GLU A 171 -2.21 16.16 0.05
CA GLU A 171 -2.08 15.20 1.14
C GLU A 171 -1.70 13.85 0.55
N GLY A 172 -0.81 13.12 1.21
CA GLY A 172 -0.42 11.79 0.77
C GLY A 172 0.34 11.03 1.83
N TRP A 173 0.85 9.86 1.45
CA TRP A 173 1.61 8.98 2.33
C TRP A 173 2.95 8.63 1.71
N VAL A 174 4.02 8.67 2.51
CA VAL A 174 5.30 8.09 2.13
C VAL A 174 5.15 6.58 2.14
N ILE A 175 5.26 5.93 0.99
CA ILE A 175 5.26 4.47 0.88
C ILE A 175 6.63 3.92 1.22
N GLU A 176 7.65 4.47 0.57
CA GLU A 176 9.03 4.04 0.72
C GLU A 176 10.00 5.19 0.51
N ALA A 177 11.19 5.07 1.08
CA ALA A 177 12.17 6.13 1.14
C ALA A 177 13.55 5.49 0.88
N SER A 178 14.27 5.97 -0.13
CA SER A 178 15.61 5.47 -0.48
C SER A 178 16.56 6.60 -0.89
N THR A 179 17.85 6.31 -1.00
CA THR A 179 18.86 7.23 -1.53
C THR A 179 19.33 6.71 -2.89
N LYS A 180 19.19 7.53 -3.92
CA LYS A 180 19.62 7.25 -5.31
C LYS A 180 20.77 8.18 -5.71
N THR A 181 21.32 7.98 -6.91
CA THR A 181 22.44 8.78 -7.45
C THR A 181 22.17 10.29 -7.51
N TYR A 182 20.91 10.69 -7.64
CA TYR A 182 20.46 12.09 -7.69
C TYR A 182 19.89 12.60 -6.35
N GLY A 183 20.13 11.88 -5.26
CA GLY A 183 19.83 12.32 -3.90
C GLY A 183 18.81 11.45 -3.17
N ARG A 184 18.28 12.01 -2.08
CA ARG A 184 17.27 11.36 -1.24
C ARG A 184 15.91 11.46 -1.91
N VAL A 185 15.28 10.31 -2.11
CA VAL A 185 13.99 10.18 -2.81
C VAL A 185 12.99 9.45 -1.93
N ALA A 186 11.72 9.68 -2.19
CA ALA A 186 10.65 8.94 -1.55
C ALA A 186 9.48 8.70 -2.50
N THR A 187 9.01 7.46 -2.54
CA THR A 187 7.77 7.10 -3.23
C THR A 187 6.61 7.50 -2.35
N ALA A 188 5.71 8.31 -2.90
CA ALA A 188 4.54 8.85 -2.25
C ALA A 188 3.28 8.40 -2.97
N LEU A 189 2.21 8.14 -2.20
CA LEU A 189 0.86 7.96 -2.74
C LEU A 189 0.04 9.21 -2.46
N ILE A 190 -0.45 9.86 -3.51
CA ILE A 190 -1.26 11.09 -3.39
C ILE A 190 -2.70 10.72 -3.05
N ARG A 191 -3.22 11.26 -1.95
CA ARG A 191 -4.58 11.01 -1.47
C ARG A 191 -5.53 12.16 -1.75
N ARG A 192 -5.01 13.39 -1.75
CA ARG A 192 -5.76 14.62 -2.02
C ARG A 192 -4.89 15.61 -2.77
N GLY A 193 -5.51 16.44 -3.61
CA GLY A 193 -4.85 17.47 -4.38
C GLY A 193 -4.06 16.92 -5.58
N THR A 194 -3.34 17.83 -6.23
CA THR A 194 -2.47 17.52 -7.36
C THR A 194 -1.07 18.06 -7.07
N LEU A 195 -0.09 17.17 -7.01
CA LEU A 195 1.30 17.52 -6.74
C LEU A 195 2.02 17.89 -8.04
N ARG A 196 2.75 19.00 -8.02
CA ARG A 196 3.49 19.51 -9.17
C ARG A 196 4.95 19.83 -8.81
N PRO A 197 5.87 19.79 -9.80
CA PRO A 197 7.20 20.36 -9.64
C PRO A 197 7.13 21.81 -9.14
N GLY A 198 7.94 22.14 -8.15
CA GLY A 198 7.96 23.43 -7.46
C GLY A 198 7.23 23.42 -6.11
N ASP A 199 6.31 22.47 -5.88
CA ASP A 199 5.60 22.34 -4.62
C ASP A 199 6.55 22.03 -3.46
N ILE A 200 6.16 22.47 -2.28
CA ILE A 200 6.90 22.22 -1.05
C ILE A 200 6.07 21.27 -0.20
N VAL A 201 6.67 20.14 0.15
CA VAL A 201 6.01 19.10 0.92
C VAL A 201 6.78 18.80 2.19
N VAL A 202 6.04 18.50 3.26
CA VAL A 202 6.57 18.18 4.58
C VAL A 202 6.14 16.76 4.95
N ALA A 203 7.10 15.93 5.36
CA ALA A 203 6.83 14.61 5.91
C ALA A 203 7.52 14.48 7.27
N SER A 204 6.74 14.26 8.33
CA SER A 204 7.25 14.20 9.70
C SER A 204 8.16 15.39 10.04
N THR A 205 9.46 15.18 10.24
CA THR A 205 10.49 16.18 10.59
C THR A 205 11.41 16.57 9.42
N THR A 206 11.00 16.28 8.18
CA THR A 206 11.74 16.64 6.96
C THR A 206 10.82 17.31 5.94
N TRP A 207 11.42 17.95 4.94
CA TRP A 207 10.71 18.56 3.82
C TRP A 207 11.50 18.40 2.52
N ALA A 208 10.79 18.59 1.42
CA ALA A 208 11.34 18.67 0.08
C ALA A 208 10.71 19.85 -0.66
N ARG A 209 11.49 20.48 -1.53
CA ARG A 209 10.94 21.24 -2.66
C ARG A 209 11.03 20.32 -3.86
N VAL A 210 9.88 19.90 -4.38
CA VAL A 210 9.78 18.95 -5.49
C VAL A 210 10.49 19.56 -6.71
N ARG A 211 11.55 18.93 -7.20
CA ARG A 211 12.20 19.35 -8.45
C ARG A 211 11.69 18.54 -9.62
N THR A 212 11.60 17.24 -9.44
CA THR A 212 11.11 16.30 -10.44
C THR A 212 10.14 15.35 -9.77
N LEU A 213 9.08 15.02 -10.49
CA LEU A 213 8.21 13.89 -10.17
C LEU A 213 8.53 12.78 -11.15
N ARG A 214 8.66 11.53 -10.67
CA ARG A 214 8.87 10.37 -11.53
C ARG A 214 7.84 9.29 -11.25
N ASN A 215 7.33 8.65 -12.29
CA ASN A 215 6.46 7.48 -12.14
C ASN A 215 7.28 6.22 -11.79
N GLU A 216 6.58 5.09 -11.63
CA GLU A 216 7.17 3.77 -11.36
C GLU A 216 8.21 3.31 -12.38
N ALA A 217 8.09 3.74 -13.65
CA ALA A 217 9.05 3.45 -14.72
C ALA A 217 10.26 4.41 -14.72
N GLY A 218 10.34 5.33 -13.76
CA GLY A 218 11.40 6.34 -13.66
C GLY A 218 11.26 7.49 -14.65
N VAL A 219 10.15 7.56 -15.38
CA VAL A 219 9.85 8.62 -16.36
C VAL A 219 9.34 9.86 -15.63
N ALA A 220 9.83 11.02 -16.02
CA ALA A 220 9.38 12.29 -15.43
C ALA A 220 7.91 12.57 -15.79
N VAL A 221 7.15 13.08 -14.82
CA VAL A 221 5.74 13.46 -14.99
C VAL A 221 5.54 14.91 -14.56
N ASP A 222 4.61 15.60 -15.22
CA ASP A 222 4.35 17.03 -14.97
C ASP A 222 3.49 17.25 -13.72
N GLU A 223 2.62 16.29 -13.41
CA GLU A 223 1.79 16.31 -12.21
C GLU A 223 1.48 14.90 -11.73
N ALA A 224 1.23 14.76 -10.43
CA ALA A 224 0.73 13.54 -9.80
C ALA A 224 -0.63 13.82 -9.18
N THR A 225 -1.65 13.10 -9.66
CA THR A 225 -3.04 13.24 -9.23
C THR A 225 -3.41 12.16 -8.22
N LEU A 226 -4.66 12.18 -7.76
CA LEU A 226 -5.23 11.25 -6.78
C LEU A 226 -4.94 9.79 -7.13
N GLY A 227 -4.52 9.01 -6.14
CA GLY A 227 -4.18 7.60 -6.28
C GLY A 227 -2.88 7.32 -7.03
N THR A 228 -2.22 8.33 -7.63
CA THR A 228 -1.00 8.11 -8.41
C THR A 228 0.20 7.91 -7.47
N PRO A 229 0.94 6.79 -7.59
CA PRO A 229 2.21 6.64 -6.92
C PRO A 229 3.30 7.42 -7.68
N VAL A 230 4.02 8.28 -6.97
CA VAL A 230 5.04 9.15 -7.56
C VAL A 230 6.28 9.21 -6.68
N GLU A 231 7.44 9.16 -7.31
CA GLU A 231 8.71 9.39 -6.64
C GLU A 231 9.02 10.89 -6.59
N ILE A 232 9.19 11.38 -5.36
CA ILE A 232 9.54 12.76 -5.03
C ILE A 232 11.03 12.82 -4.70
N ASP A 233 11.75 13.70 -5.38
CA ASP A 233 13.16 13.96 -5.14
C ASP A 233 13.42 15.12 -4.15
N SER A 234 14.71 15.43 -3.95
CA SER A 234 15.14 16.67 -3.27
C SER A 234 14.74 16.78 -1.79
N TRP A 235 14.58 15.64 -1.10
CA TRP A 235 14.37 15.62 0.34
C TRP A 235 15.60 16.10 1.10
N ARG A 236 15.40 17.02 2.06
CA ARG A 236 16.50 17.52 2.92
C ARG A 236 17.05 16.40 3.81
N GLU A 237 16.17 15.65 4.44
CA GLU A 237 16.45 14.43 5.19
C GLU A 237 15.55 13.30 4.69
N GLN A 238 16.01 12.05 4.82
CA GLN A 238 15.23 10.90 4.37
C GLN A 238 13.90 10.85 5.14
N PRO A 239 12.74 10.91 4.46
CA PRO A 239 11.47 10.81 5.16
C PRO A 239 11.26 9.39 5.68
N VAL A 240 10.48 9.28 6.76
CA VAL A 240 10.14 7.99 7.34
C VAL A 240 8.97 7.40 6.55
N ALA A 241 9.11 6.17 6.08
CA ALA A 241 8.04 5.46 5.40
C ALA A 241 6.82 5.25 6.33
N GLY A 242 5.62 5.44 5.79
CA GLY A 242 4.35 5.47 6.52
C GLY A 242 3.99 6.81 7.13
N THR A 243 4.77 7.87 6.88
CA THR A 243 4.42 9.21 7.36
C THR A 243 3.55 9.95 6.35
N GLU A 244 2.66 10.77 6.89
CA GLU A 244 1.82 11.67 6.10
C GLU A 244 2.67 12.79 5.48
N ILE A 245 2.36 13.07 4.23
CA ILE A 245 2.89 14.17 3.43
C ILE A 245 1.84 15.26 3.37
N LEU A 246 2.23 16.48 3.71
CA LEU A 246 1.38 17.66 3.61
C LEU A 246 2.08 18.75 2.81
N GLN A 247 1.36 19.39 1.90
CA GLN A 247 1.85 20.57 1.19
C GLN A 247 1.99 21.75 2.16
N ALA A 248 3.09 22.48 2.04
CA ALA A 248 3.32 23.74 2.71
C ALA A 248 3.25 24.89 1.70
N PRO A 249 2.70 26.05 2.08
CA PRO A 249 2.56 27.19 1.17
C PRO A 249 3.90 27.83 0.79
N ASN A 250 4.92 27.71 1.63
CA ASN A 250 6.27 28.23 1.38
C ASN A 250 7.32 27.52 2.26
N GLU A 251 8.60 27.74 1.96
CA GLU A 251 9.70 27.09 2.67
C GLU A 251 9.78 27.49 4.13
N GLN A 252 9.48 28.75 4.46
CA GLN A 252 9.54 29.22 5.83
C GLN A 252 8.53 28.44 6.69
N LYS A 253 7.29 28.31 6.21
CA LYS A 253 6.25 27.57 6.92
C LYS A 253 6.60 26.09 7.08
N ALA A 254 7.23 25.48 6.08
CA ALA A 254 7.72 24.10 6.17
C ALA A 254 8.76 23.95 7.30
N LYS A 255 9.73 24.88 7.39
CA LYS A 255 10.75 24.89 8.44
C LYS A 255 10.14 25.10 9.82
N ASP A 256 9.23 26.07 9.98
CA ASP A 256 8.55 26.34 11.25
C ASP A 256 7.79 25.10 11.77
N VAL A 257 7.08 24.39 10.87
CA VAL A 257 6.36 23.16 11.22
C VAL A 257 7.32 22.06 11.66
N ILE A 258 8.46 21.92 10.99
CA ILE A 258 9.46 20.90 11.35
C ILE A 258 10.10 21.20 12.70
N GLU A 259 10.45 22.46 12.95
CA GLU A 259 11.03 22.88 14.23
C GLU A 259 10.06 22.60 15.37
N ALA A 260 8.80 23.02 15.24
CA ALA A 260 7.76 22.73 16.22
C ALA A 260 7.55 21.21 16.45
N ARG A 261 7.61 20.40 15.38
CA ARG A 261 7.52 18.92 15.50
C ARG A 261 8.74 18.33 16.20
N ARG A 262 9.95 18.83 15.93
CA ARG A 262 11.20 18.41 16.58
C ARG A 262 11.20 18.73 18.06
N GLU A 263 10.77 19.93 18.44
CA GLU A 263 10.65 20.33 19.84
C GLU A 263 9.67 19.42 20.59
N ARG A 264 8.46 19.22 20.04
CA ARG A 264 7.47 18.31 20.64
C ARG A 264 8.01 16.89 20.82
N SER A 265 8.75 16.38 19.84
CA SER A 265 9.38 15.06 19.92
C SER A 265 10.44 14.98 21.02
N LYS A 266 11.29 16.02 21.15
CA LYS A 266 12.29 16.11 22.23
C LYS A 266 11.63 16.15 23.61
N THR A 267 10.61 16.99 23.80
CA THR A 267 9.87 17.08 25.07
C THR A 267 9.21 15.75 25.44
N LYS A 268 8.62 15.06 24.45
CA LYS A 268 8.00 13.75 24.67
C LYS A 268 9.03 12.70 25.11
N LYS A 269 10.17 12.59 24.41
CA LYS A 269 11.26 11.66 24.78
C LYS A 269 11.78 11.93 26.18
N LEU A 270 12.02 13.19 26.52
CA LEU A 270 12.50 13.57 27.86
C LEU A 270 11.50 13.15 28.95
N GLY A 271 10.20 13.31 28.70
CA GLY A 271 9.14 12.86 29.62
C GLY A 271 9.11 11.34 29.81
N GLU A 272 9.26 10.57 28.71
CA GLU A 272 9.33 9.11 28.73
C GLU A 272 10.56 8.60 29.50
N ASP A 273 11.74 9.17 29.23
CA ASP A 273 12.98 8.84 29.93
C ASP A 273 12.88 9.15 31.43
N THR A 274 12.30 10.30 31.78
CA THR A 274 12.10 10.69 33.18
C THR A 274 11.12 9.73 33.88
N SER A 275 10.07 9.28 33.19
CA SER A 275 9.13 8.28 33.70
C SER A 275 9.77 6.90 33.87
N ALA A 276 10.59 6.47 32.91
CA ALA A 276 11.32 5.21 32.95
C ALA A 276 12.35 5.20 34.09
N ILE A 277 13.10 6.30 34.28
CA ILE A 277 14.04 6.46 35.41
C ILE A 277 13.30 6.42 36.76
N LYS A 278 12.15 7.10 36.88
CA LYS A 278 11.32 7.05 38.09
C LYS A 278 10.81 5.63 38.38
N LYS A 279 10.35 4.90 37.37
CA LYS A 279 9.92 3.50 37.52
C LYS A 279 11.08 2.61 37.93
N ALA A 280 12.24 2.71 37.26
CA ALA A 280 13.42 1.92 37.58
C ALA A 280 13.85 2.13 39.04
N ARG A 281 13.88 3.38 39.52
CA ARG A 281 14.17 3.73 40.92
C ARG A 281 13.15 3.23 41.94
N ALA A 282 11.89 2.99 41.54
CA ALA A 282 10.85 2.49 42.44
C ALA A 282 10.85 0.95 42.57
N THR A 283 11.56 0.26 41.69
CA THR A 283 11.74 -1.21 41.69
C THR A 283 13.00 -1.69 42.43
N TYR A 284 13.87 -0.77 42.85
CA TYR A 284 14.99 -1.01 43.77
C TYR A 284 14.61 -0.55 45.18
#